data_AF-A0A413IL09-F1
#
_entry.id   AF-A0A413IL09-F1
#
_cell.length_a   1.000
_cell.length_b   1.000
_cell.length_c   1.000
_cell.angle_alpha   90.00
_cell.angle_beta   90.00
_cell.angle_gamma   90.00
#
_symmetry.space_group_name_H-M   'P 1'
#
loop_
_entity.id
_entity.type
_entity.pdbx_description
1 polymer ?
#
loop_
_entity_poly.entity_id
_entity_poly.type
_entity_poly.pdbx_seq_one_letter_code
_entity_poly.pdbx_strand_id
1 'polypeptide(L)'
;MWWFRKREKVHFDYTHDIHSHVLPGVDDGVRTYREAIMVLKGLSSLGVKRVTCTSHVYFPTLMNGWENLHPLLEDLQAGLQKEEVEIELDLGAEYRVGEYMLSLIERGEILSGDDNRVLVEHNFLSPSPFFDQVVFELQTRGYEVVLAHPERYVFWEDDIVRHGEELKNKNCRLQVNILSFAGYYGKEAQRGAERLHDAGLIDYYAGDVHGMRHVETIGKYISNS
;
A
#
# COMPACT_ATOMS: atom_id res chain seq x y z
N MET A 1 -23.96 6.23 31.98
CA MET A 1 -23.56 7.45 31.26
C MET A 1 -22.26 7.15 30.52
N TRP A 2 -22.36 6.70 29.27
CA TRP A 2 -21.19 6.46 28.44
C TRP A 2 -20.95 7.73 27.62
N TRP A 3 -19.97 8.50 28.05
CA TRP A 3 -19.60 9.75 27.42
C TRP A 3 -19.00 9.44 26.05
N PHE A 4 -19.48 10.11 25.00
CA PHE A 4 -18.84 10.13 23.69
C PHE A 4 -17.45 10.76 23.86
N ARG A 5 -16.43 9.93 24.11
CA ARG A 5 -15.04 10.36 24.04
C ARG A 5 -14.77 10.63 22.57
N LYS A 6 -14.73 11.91 22.19
CA LYS A 6 -14.32 12.35 20.85
C LYS A 6 -12.92 11.79 20.64
N ARG A 7 -12.78 10.79 19.77
CA ARG A 7 -11.49 10.15 19.50
C ARG A 7 -10.57 11.18 18.89
N GLU A 8 -9.36 11.28 19.44
CA GLU A 8 -8.33 12.12 18.86
C GLU A 8 -7.93 11.57 17.51
N LYS A 9 -7.65 12.49 16.59
CA LYS A 9 -7.33 12.18 15.22
C LYS A 9 -5.88 11.72 15.13
N VAL A 10 -5.63 10.68 14.36
CA VAL A 10 -4.26 10.19 14.12
C VAL A 10 -3.56 11.11 13.13
N HIS A 11 -2.39 11.59 13.52
CA HIS A 11 -1.46 12.32 12.65
C HIS A 11 -0.35 11.37 12.20
N PHE A 12 -0.02 11.44 10.90
CA PHE A 12 1.04 10.65 10.28
C PHE A 12 1.80 11.53 9.28
N ASP A 13 3.08 11.21 9.05
CA ASP A 13 3.84 11.79 7.95
C ASP A 13 3.42 11.08 6.65
N TYR A 14 2.88 11.85 5.71
CA TYR A 14 2.41 11.36 4.41
C TYR A 14 3.09 12.12 3.27
N THR A 15 4.40 12.30 3.39
CA THR A 15 5.24 12.85 2.32
C THR A 15 5.65 11.81 1.28
N HIS A 16 5.64 10.51 1.61
CA HIS A 16 5.86 9.40 0.69
C HIS A 16 4.70 8.41 0.78
N ASP A 17 3.97 8.23 -0.32
CA ASP A 17 2.98 7.16 -0.45
C ASP A 17 3.61 5.90 -1.05
N ILE A 18 3.87 4.89 -0.23
CA ILE A 18 4.50 3.64 -0.68
C ILE A 18 3.52 2.65 -1.32
N HIS A 19 2.22 2.97 -1.38
CA HIS A 19 1.17 2.07 -1.86
C HIS A 19 0.16 2.83 -2.72
N SER A 20 0.25 2.70 -4.03
CA SER A 20 -0.61 3.42 -4.98
C SER A 20 -0.73 2.73 -6.34
N HIS A 21 -1.96 2.65 -6.85
CA HIS A 21 -2.34 2.03 -8.12
C HIS A 21 -2.56 3.11 -9.19
N VAL A 22 -1.46 3.80 -9.52
CA VAL A 22 -1.46 4.98 -10.41
C VAL A 22 -0.91 4.71 -11.81
N LEU A 23 -0.43 3.49 -12.09
CA LEU A 23 -0.08 3.09 -13.45
C LEU A 23 -1.35 2.74 -14.24
N PRO A 24 -1.55 3.32 -15.44
CA PRO A 24 -2.83 3.23 -16.12
C PRO A 24 -3.09 1.87 -16.76
N GLY A 25 -4.25 1.29 -16.44
CA GLY A 25 -4.82 0.18 -17.19
C GLY A 25 -4.22 -1.20 -16.90
N VAL A 26 -3.43 -1.35 -15.84
CA VAL A 26 -2.75 -2.60 -15.49
C VAL A 26 -3.37 -3.36 -14.32
N ASP A 27 -4.27 -2.73 -13.57
CA ASP A 27 -5.03 -3.34 -12.47
C ASP A 27 -6.41 -2.66 -12.29
N ASP A 28 -6.90 -2.60 -11.07
CA ASP A 28 -8.14 -1.95 -10.65
C ASP A 28 -7.99 -0.48 -10.25
N GLY A 29 -6.80 0.09 -10.38
CA GLY A 29 -6.54 1.52 -10.23
C GLY A 29 -6.99 2.35 -11.43
N VAL A 30 -6.20 3.39 -11.73
CA VAL A 30 -6.50 4.34 -12.80
C VAL A 30 -6.47 3.70 -14.19
N ARG A 31 -7.28 4.21 -15.12
CA ARG A 31 -7.42 3.63 -16.47
C ARG A 31 -6.65 4.36 -17.55
N THR A 32 -6.27 5.61 -17.32
CA THR A 32 -5.64 6.47 -18.35
C THR A 32 -4.55 7.35 -17.74
N TYR A 33 -3.56 7.75 -18.53
CA TYR A 33 -2.54 8.72 -18.10
C TYR A 33 -3.16 10.03 -17.60
N ARG A 34 -4.25 10.49 -18.22
CA ARG A 34 -4.97 11.69 -17.77
C ARG A 34 -5.50 11.53 -16.34
N GLU A 35 -6.07 10.36 -16.05
CA GLU A 35 -6.56 10.04 -14.70
C GLU A 35 -5.40 9.93 -13.70
N ALA A 36 -4.33 9.23 -14.05
CA ALA A 36 -3.12 9.11 -13.25
C ALA A 36 -2.54 10.49 -12.88
N ILE A 37 -2.39 11.38 -13.85
CA ILE A 37 -1.88 12.75 -13.64
C ILE A 37 -2.83 13.55 -12.72
N MET A 38 -4.15 13.42 -12.87
CA MET A 38 -5.10 14.08 -11.96
C MET A 38 -4.93 13.58 -10.52
N VAL A 39 -4.81 12.26 -10.33
CA VAL A 39 -4.57 11.64 -9.02
C VAL A 39 -3.27 12.15 -8.39
N LEU A 40 -2.18 12.13 -9.15
CA LEU A 40 -0.86 12.55 -8.68
C LEU A 40 -0.77 14.04 -8.39
N LYS A 41 -1.45 14.90 -9.17
CA LYS A 41 -1.64 16.31 -8.83
C LYS A 41 -2.38 16.48 -7.51
N GLY A 42 -3.42 15.69 -7.31
CA GLY A 42 -4.17 15.65 -6.05
C GLY A 42 -3.28 15.26 -4.87
N LEU A 43 -2.50 14.18 -4.98
CA LEU A 43 -1.54 13.76 -3.95
C LEU A 43 -0.47 14.83 -3.68
N SER A 44 0.10 15.42 -4.73
CA SER A 44 1.07 16.52 -4.62
C SER A 44 0.47 17.72 -3.86
N SER A 45 -0.81 18.05 -4.11
CA SER A 45 -1.52 19.12 -3.39
C SER A 45 -1.76 18.82 -1.91
N LEU A 46 -1.74 17.56 -1.50
CA LEU A 46 -1.79 17.13 -0.09
C LEU A 46 -0.41 17.13 0.59
N GLY A 47 0.64 17.49 -0.14
CA GLY A 47 2.02 17.51 0.35
C GLY A 47 2.82 16.25 0.07
N VAL A 48 2.25 15.25 -0.62
CA VAL A 48 2.98 14.05 -1.04
C VAL A 48 4.06 14.45 -2.05
N LYS A 49 5.31 14.06 -1.77
CA LYS A 49 6.48 14.34 -2.59
C LYS A 49 6.92 13.15 -3.40
N ARG A 50 6.61 11.93 -2.95
CA ARG A 50 6.96 10.70 -3.65
C ARG A 50 5.84 9.68 -3.60
N VAL A 51 5.69 8.91 -4.68
CA VAL A 51 4.76 7.79 -4.78
C VAL A 51 5.47 6.58 -5.34
N THR A 52 5.37 5.45 -4.63
CA THR A 52 5.74 4.15 -5.17
C THR A 52 4.54 3.56 -5.89
N CYS A 53 4.69 3.33 -7.20
CA CYS A 53 3.69 2.68 -8.02
C CYS A 53 3.69 1.18 -7.71
N THR A 54 2.64 0.67 -7.06
CA THR A 54 2.59 -0.72 -6.54
C THR A 54 1.44 -1.51 -7.15
N SER A 55 1.35 -1.52 -8.49
CA SER A 55 0.30 -2.28 -9.16
C SER A 55 0.30 -3.76 -8.77
N HIS A 56 -0.89 -4.35 -8.73
CA HIS A 56 -1.07 -5.73 -8.27
C HIS A 56 -0.31 -6.74 -9.14
N VAL A 57 0.29 -7.74 -8.49
CA VAL A 57 0.90 -8.90 -9.16
C VAL A 57 0.36 -10.21 -8.56
N TYR A 58 -0.44 -10.94 -9.34
CA TYR A 58 -0.89 -12.29 -9.02
C TYR A 58 -1.38 -13.09 -10.24
N PHE A 59 -1.12 -14.39 -10.22
CA PHE A 59 -1.60 -15.33 -11.25
C PHE A 59 -3.07 -15.71 -11.02
N PRO A 60 -3.86 -15.96 -12.08
CA PRO A 60 -3.54 -15.77 -13.50
C PRO A 60 -3.92 -14.39 -14.06
N THR A 61 -4.56 -13.55 -13.25
CA THR A 61 -5.27 -12.37 -13.76
C THR A 61 -4.34 -11.18 -14.02
N LEU A 62 -3.43 -10.89 -13.09
CA LEU A 62 -2.60 -9.68 -13.11
C LEU A 62 -1.13 -10.09 -13.01
N MET A 63 -0.58 -10.59 -14.12
CA MET A 63 0.83 -10.99 -14.22
C MET A 63 1.70 -9.78 -14.63
N ASN A 64 1.56 -8.68 -13.90
CA ASN A 64 2.37 -7.48 -14.10
C ASN A 64 3.83 -7.75 -13.74
N GLY A 65 4.76 -7.06 -14.42
CA GLY A 65 6.20 -7.23 -14.30
C GLY A 65 6.95 -6.03 -14.86
N TRP A 66 8.28 -6.12 -14.90
CA TRP A 66 9.12 -5.01 -15.37
C TRP A 66 8.74 -4.57 -16.79
N GLU A 67 8.55 -5.54 -17.69
CA GLU A 67 8.37 -5.32 -19.12
C GLU A 67 7.12 -4.51 -19.45
N ASN A 68 6.05 -4.63 -18.66
CA ASN A 68 4.83 -3.88 -18.89
C ASN A 68 4.68 -2.64 -17.99
N LEU A 69 5.21 -2.65 -16.77
CA LEU A 69 5.07 -1.53 -15.84
C LEU A 69 6.09 -0.40 -16.09
N HIS A 70 7.33 -0.75 -16.45
CA HIS A 70 8.40 0.24 -16.61
C HIS A 70 8.10 1.28 -17.72
N PRO A 71 7.62 0.90 -18.92
CA PRO A 71 7.27 1.89 -19.95
C PRO A 71 6.13 2.83 -19.51
N LEU A 72 5.15 2.31 -18.75
CA LEU A 72 4.05 3.12 -18.23
C LEU A 72 4.54 4.15 -17.20
N LEU A 73 5.51 3.77 -16.37
CA LEU A 73 6.16 4.68 -15.43
C LEU A 73 6.88 5.81 -16.18
N GLU A 74 7.68 5.49 -17.19
CA GLU A 74 8.42 6.47 -17.99
C GLU A 74 7.48 7.48 -18.66
N ASP A 75 6.42 6.99 -19.31
CA ASP A 75 5.40 7.82 -19.94
C ASP A 75 4.67 8.71 -18.92
N LEU A 76 4.34 8.16 -17.74
CA LEU A 76 3.68 8.89 -16.68
C LEU A 76 4.59 9.99 -16.11
N GLN A 77 5.86 9.70 -15.86
CA GLN A 77 6.86 10.67 -15.42
C GLN A 77 7.03 11.80 -16.45
N ALA A 78 7.10 11.48 -17.74
CA ALA A 78 7.14 12.48 -18.81
C ALA A 78 5.87 13.35 -18.84
N GLY A 79 4.70 12.74 -18.62
CA GLY A 79 3.42 13.45 -18.50
C GLY A 79 3.38 14.43 -17.32
N LEU A 80 3.89 14.02 -16.16
CA LEU A 80 3.98 14.87 -14.96
C LEU A 80 4.94 16.04 -15.16
N GLN A 81 6.09 15.79 -15.80
CA GLN A 81 7.07 16.83 -16.11
C GLN A 81 6.47 17.91 -17.03
N LYS A 82 5.72 17.49 -18.07
CA LYS A 82 5.05 18.41 -19.00
C LYS A 82 3.99 19.29 -18.30
N GLU A 83 3.36 18.75 -17.26
CA GLU A 83 2.32 19.40 -16.48
C GLU A 83 2.86 20.11 -15.23
N GLU A 84 4.20 20.19 -15.09
CA GLU A 84 4.93 20.83 -13.99
C GLU A 84 4.48 20.33 -12.60
N VAL A 85 4.22 19.02 -12.49
CA VAL A 85 3.81 18.40 -11.22
C VAL A 85 5.05 17.97 -10.45
N GLU A 86 5.31 18.61 -9.31
CA GLU A 86 6.41 18.27 -8.42
C GLU A 86 6.06 17.04 -7.55
N ILE A 87 6.21 15.85 -8.14
CA ILE A 87 6.10 14.57 -7.43
C ILE A 87 7.03 13.54 -8.08
N GLU A 88 7.80 12.84 -7.26
CA GLU A 88 8.70 11.78 -7.69
C GLU A 88 7.95 10.45 -7.73
N LEU A 89 8.25 9.62 -8.74
CA LEU A 89 7.71 8.27 -8.85
C LEU A 89 8.83 7.24 -8.84
N ASP A 90 8.65 6.17 -8.07
CA ASP A 90 9.42 4.93 -8.15
C ASP A 90 8.50 3.74 -8.46
N LEU A 91 9.09 2.62 -8.87
CA LEU A 91 8.37 1.42 -9.28
C LEU A 91 8.55 0.31 -8.26
N GLY A 92 7.43 -0.22 -7.78
CA GLY A 92 7.37 -1.47 -7.04
C GLY A 92 6.20 -2.31 -7.55
N ALA A 93 5.70 -3.18 -6.68
CA ALA A 93 4.49 -3.95 -6.92
C ALA A 93 3.89 -4.38 -5.58
N GLU A 94 2.57 -4.59 -5.57
CA GLU A 94 1.89 -5.26 -4.48
C GLU A 94 1.65 -6.73 -4.88
N TYR A 95 2.36 -7.64 -4.21
CA TYR A 95 2.30 -9.06 -4.54
C TYR A 95 1.28 -9.80 -3.68
N ARG A 96 0.37 -10.53 -4.31
CA ARG A 96 -0.42 -11.52 -3.57
C ARG A 96 0.45 -12.73 -3.25
N VAL A 97 0.51 -13.07 -1.97
CA VAL A 97 1.30 -14.22 -1.49
C VAL A 97 0.74 -15.53 -2.02
N GLY A 98 1.56 -16.26 -2.76
CA GLY A 98 1.25 -17.60 -3.29
C GLY A 98 2.39 -18.19 -4.12
N GLU A 99 2.15 -19.35 -4.73
CA GLU A 99 3.15 -20.07 -5.54
C GLU A 99 3.74 -19.23 -6.67
N TYR A 100 2.92 -18.41 -7.32
CA TYR A 100 3.40 -17.54 -8.39
C TYR A 100 4.44 -16.52 -7.88
N MET A 101 4.21 -15.93 -6.71
CA MET A 101 5.18 -15.03 -6.09
C MET A 101 6.48 -15.76 -5.75
N LEU A 102 6.42 -16.96 -5.18
CA LEU A 102 7.62 -17.77 -4.93
C LEU A 102 8.41 -18.02 -6.22
N SER A 103 7.72 -18.33 -7.32
CA SER A 103 8.37 -18.50 -8.62
C SER A 103 9.05 -17.22 -9.13
N LEU A 104 8.48 -16.05 -8.86
CA LEU A 104 9.08 -14.76 -9.21
C LEU A 104 10.33 -14.48 -8.37
N ILE A 105 10.31 -14.83 -7.08
CA ILE A 105 11.47 -14.73 -6.19
C ILE A 105 12.60 -15.64 -6.67
N GLU A 106 12.29 -16.86 -7.09
CA GLU A 106 13.28 -17.81 -7.65
C GLU A 106 13.92 -17.30 -8.94
N ARG A 107 13.13 -16.65 -9.81
CA ARG A 107 13.62 -16.07 -11.07
C ARG A 107 14.32 -14.72 -10.91
N GLY A 108 14.27 -14.10 -9.72
CA GLY A 108 14.82 -12.76 -9.50
C GLY A 108 14.00 -11.65 -10.18
N GLU A 109 12.70 -11.87 -10.37
CA GLU A 109 11.78 -10.98 -11.09
C GLU A 109 10.93 -10.12 -10.12
N ILE A 110 11.44 -9.87 -8.91
CA ILE A 110 10.74 -9.06 -7.91
C ILE A 110 11.00 -7.57 -8.18
N LEU A 111 9.92 -6.83 -8.36
CA LEU A 111 9.90 -5.38 -8.37
C LEU A 111 9.82 -4.88 -6.94
N SER A 112 10.87 -4.22 -6.49
CA SER A 112 10.92 -3.53 -5.21
C SER A 112 10.92 -2.03 -5.42
N GLY A 113 10.13 -1.31 -4.64
CA GLY A 113 10.23 0.15 -4.57
C GLY A 113 11.52 0.58 -3.85
N ASP A 114 11.56 1.85 -3.49
CA ASP A 114 12.63 2.46 -2.71
C ASP A 114 13.05 1.62 -1.49
N ASP A 115 14.33 1.67 -1.16
CA ASP A 115 14.95 0.94 -0.04
C ASP A 115 14.77 -0.60 -0.11
N ASN A 116 14.59 -1.16 -1.31
CA ASN A 116 14.32 -2.58 -1.54
C ASN A 116 13.04 -3.07 -0.83
N ARG A 117 12.03 -2.19 -0.70
CA ARG A 117 10.75 -2.53 -0.09
C ARG A 117 9.89 -3.35 -1.06
N VAL A 118 9.33 -4.45 -0.57
CA VAL A 118 8.40 -5.31 -1.30
C VAL A 118 7.09 -5.40 -0.54
N LEU A 119 6.01 -4.94 -1.15
CA LEU A 119 4.67 -5.05 -0.59
C LEU A 119 4.11 -6.43 -0.87
N VAL A 120 3.57 -7.06 0.18
CA VAL A 120 2.91 -8.35 0.10
C VAL A 120 1.51 -8.27 0.69
N GLU A 121 0.55 -8.97 0.09
CA GLU A 121 -0.82 -9.05 0.60
C GLU A 121 -1.31 -10.50 0.74
N HIS A 122 -2.22 -10.70 1.69
CA HIS A 122 -3.04 -11.90 1.74
C HIS A 122 -4.30 -11.75 0.87
N ASN A 123 -5.01 -12.86 0.65
CA ASN A 123 -6.42 -12.76 0.31
C ASN A 123 -7.18 -12.23 1.53
N PHE A 124 -8.13 -11.31 1.34
CA PHE A 124 -8.91 -10.72 2.45
C PHE A 124 -9.64 -11.74 3.33
N LEU A 125 -9.96 -12.93 2.82
CA LEU A 125 -10.74 -13.95 3.52
C LEU A 125 -9.88 -14.93 4.32
N SER A 126 -8.61 -15.13 3.97
CA SER A 126 -7.76 -16.12 4.62
C SER A 126 -6.27 -15.84 4.44
N PRO A 127 -5.45 -16.14 5.46
CA PRO A 127 -4.00 -16.05 5.34
C PRO A 127 -3.50 -17.10 4.33
N SER A 128 -2.45 -16.73 3.59
CA SER A 128 -1.79 -17.64 2.65
C SER A 128 -0.86 -18.59 3.41
N PRO A 129 -0.88 -19.90 3.14
CA PRO A 129 0.04 -20.86 3.76
C PRO A 129 1.50 -20.64 3.33
N PHE A 130 1.72 -19.90 2.24
CA PHE A 130 3.05 -19.60 1.70
C PHE A 130 3.71 -18.37 2.34
N PHE A 131 3.03 -17.66 3.24
CA PHE A 131 3.48 -16.38 3.76
C PHE A 131 4.84 -16.43 4.44
N ASP A 132 5.03 -17.36 5.37
CA ASP A 132 6.30 -17.46 6.11
C ASP A 132 7.47 -17.82 5.19
N GLN A 133 7.22 -18.64 4.16
CA GLN A 133 8.22 -18.95 3.13
C GLN A 133 8.55 -17.72 2.29
N VAL A 134 7.55 -16.98 1.82
CA VAL A 134 7.76 -15.74 1.05
C VAL A 134 8.57 -14.72 1.84
N VAL A 135 8.21 -14.48 3.11
CA VAL A 135 8.92 -13.55 3.99
C VAL A 135 10.39 -13.97 4.12
N PHE A 136 10.65 -15.26 4.40
CA PHE A 136 12.00 -15.79 4.53
C PHE A 136 12.83 -15.64 3.24
N GLU A 137 12.28 -16.03 2.09
CA GLU A 137 12.97 -15.98 0.80
C GLU A 137 13.30 -14.54 0.37
N LEU A 138 12.39 -13.58 0.63
CA LEU A 138 12.65 -12.17 0.35
C LEU A 138 13.73 -11.60 1.27
N GLN A 139 13.63 -11.84 2.59
CA GLN A 139 14.59 -11.32 3.56
C GLN A 139 16.01 -11.87 3.35
N THR A 140 16.14 -13.16 2.99
CA THR A 140 17.44 -13.77 2.68
C THR A 140 18.10 -13.20 1.42
N ARG A 141 17.31 -12.55 0.55
CA ARG A 141 17.79 -11.80 -0.62
C ARG A 141 17.99 -10.31 -0.36
N GLY A 142 17.74 -9.84 0.88
CA GLY A 142 17.97 -8.46 1.31
C GLY A 142 16.81 -7.50 1.11
N TYR A 143 15.61 -8.00 0.78
CA TYR A 143 14.41 -7.17 0.68
C TYR A 143 13.81 -6.87 2.06
N GLU A 144 13.26 -5.66 2.21
CA GLU A 144 12.37 -5.33 3.32
C GLU A 144 10.93 -5.72 2.97
N VAL A 145 10.36 -6.64 3.73
CA VAL A 145 9.01 -7.15 3.47
C VAL A 145 7.99 -6.34 4.24
N VAL A 146 7.04 -5.74 3.52
CA VAL A 146 5.98 -4.93 4.09
C VAL A 146 4.63 -5.61 3.83
N LEU A 147 3.93 -6.00 4.89
CA LEU A 147 2.56 -6.49 4.78
C LEU A 147 1.61 -5.31 4.56
N ALA A 148 0.91 -5.33 3.44
CA ALA A 148 -0.09 -4.35 3.08
C ALA A 148 -1.38 -4.55 3.88
N HIS A 149 -1.93 -3.41 4.34
CA HIS A 149 -3.25 -3.22 4.96
C HIS A 149 -3.75 -4.34 5.89
N PRO A 150 -2.98 -4.76 6.91
CA PRO A 150 -3.39 -5.84 7.82
C PRO A 150 -4.68 -5.53 8.59
N GLU A 151 -5.05 -4.26 8.72
CA GLU A 151 -6.32 -3.84 9.31
C GLU A 151 -7.55 -4.28 8.52
N ARG A 152 -7.39 -4.63 7.24
CA ARG A 152 -8.49 -5.05 6.36
C ARG A 152 -8.72 -6.56 6.38
N TYR A 153 -7.87 -7.34 7.03
CA TYR A 153 -8.00 -8.79 7.11
C TYR A 153 -8.99 -9.22 8.20
N VAL A 154 -10.17 -9.67 7.78
CA VAL A 154 -11.26 -10.09 8.69
C VAL A 154 -10.82 -11.22 9.62
N PHE A 155 -9.95 -12.11 9.16
CA PHE A 155 -9.45 -13.24 9.95
C PHE A 155 -8.49 -12.84 11.08
N TRP A 156 -8.04 -11.59 11.15
CA TRP A 156 -7.23 -11.05 12.25
C TRP A 156 -7.99 -10.04 13.11
N GLU A 157 -9.26 -9.77 12.84
CA GLU A 157 -10.01 -8.70 13.52
C GLU A 157 -9.91 -8.78 15.05
N ASP A 158 -10.14 -9.96 15.63
CA ASP A 158 -10.17 -10.15 17.08
C ASP A 158 -8.80 -9.92 17.73
N ASP A 159 -7.72 -10.39 17.11
CA ASP A 159 -6.36 -10.45 17.68
C ASP A 159 -5.30 -9.71 16.86
N ILE A 160 -5.69 -8.69 16.10
CA ILE A 160 -4.80 -7.99 15.14
C ILE A 160 -3.49 -7.48 15.75
N VAL A 161 -3.51 -7.02 17.02
CA VAL A 161 -2.32 -6.54 17.72
C VAL A 161 -1.31 -7.67 17.91
N ARG A 162 -1.78 -8.85 18.34
CA ARG A 162 -0.93 -10.03 18.53
C ARG A 162 -0.31 -10.47 17.20
N HIS A 163 -1.11 -10.52 16.13
CA HIS A 163 -0.59 -10.87 14.80
C HIS A 163 0.40 -9.83 14.29
N GLY A 164 0.15 -8.55 14.55
CA GLY A 164 1.11 -7.48 14.29
C GLY A 164 2.43 -7.72 15.02
N GLU A 165 2.41 -8.00 16.33
CA GLU A 165 3.62 -8.33 17.11
C GLU A 165 4.36 -9.56 16.56
N GLU A 166 3.64 -10.62 16.17
CA GLU A 166 4.21 -11.81 15.53
C GLU A 166 4.94 -11.46 14.22
N LEU A 167 4.39 -10.57 13.40
CA LEU A 167 5.01 -10.07 12.16
C LEU A 167 6.24 -9.22 12.46
N LYS A 168 6.18 -8.32 13.45
CA LYS A 168 7.34 -7.52 13.89
C LYS A 168 8.49 -8.41 14.33
N ASN A 169 8.21 -9.48 15.07
CA ASN A 169 9.21 -10.46 15.51
C ASN A 169 9.87 -11.21 14.34
N LYS A 170 9.16 -11.35 13.22
CA LYS A 170 9.68 -11.90 11.96
C LYS A 170 10.36 -10.85 11.07
N ASN A 171 10.59 -9.63 11.57
CA ASN A 171 11.12 -8.50 10.80
C ASN A 171 10.27 -8.18 9.55
N CYS A 172 8.96 -8.41 9.63
CA CYS A 172 8.00 -7.98 8.62
C CYS A 172 7.37 -6.65 9.08
N ARG A 173 7.40 -5.65 8.19
CA ARG A 173 6.87 -4.31 8.43
C ARG A 173 5.36 -4.28 8.16
N LEU A 174 4.66 -3.36 8.81
CA LEU A 174 3.22 -3.17 8.63
C LEU A 174 2.94 -1.84 7.95
N GLN A 175 2.19 -1.88 6.86
CA GLN A 175 1.64 -0.71 6.21
C GLN A 175 0.13 -0.65 6.46
N VAL A 176 -0.39 0.43 7.03
CA VAL A 176 -1.83 0.64 7.26
C VAL A 176 -2.37 1.69 6.30
N ASN A 177 -3.58 1.49 5.78
CA ASN A 177 -4.19 2.46 4.87
C ASN A 177 -4.70 3.67 5.64
N ILE A 178 -4.37 4.87 5.17
CA ILE A 178 -4.88 6.12 5.74
C ILE A 178 -6.41 6.17 5.68
N LEU A 179 -6.99 5.64 4.61
CA LEU A 179 -8.44 5.54 4.40
C LEU A 179 -9.16 4.72 5.47
N SER A 180 -8.47 3.77 6.12
CA SER A 180 -9.03 2.99 7.22
C SER A 180 -9.37 3.88 8.43
N PHE A 181 -8.53 4.87 8.76
CA PHE A 181 -8.82 5.84 9.82
C PHE A 181 -10.03 6.73 9.50
N ALA A 182 -10.26 6.99 8.21
CA ALA A 182 -11.44 7.72 7.73
C ALA A 182 -12.73 6.86 7.72
N GLY A 183 -12.64 5.57 8.06
CA GLY A 183 -13.77 4.64 8.05
C GLY A 183 -14.20 4.19 6.65
N TYR A 184 -13.36 4.38 5.64
CA TYR A 184 -13.72 4.12 4.23
C TYR A 184 -14.03 2.65 3.96
N TYR A 185 -13.31 1.72 4.60
CA TYR A 185 -13.46 0.28 4.43
C TYR A 185 -14.38 -0.39 5.46
N GLY A 186 -15.08 0.38 6.30
CA GLY A 186 -15.93 -0.15 7.37
C GLY A 186 -15.36 0.04 8.78
N LYS A 187 -16.16 -0.34 9.78
CA LYS A 187 -15.83 -0.09 11.20
C LYS A 187 -14.76 -1.03 11.71
N GLU A 188 -14.73 -2.23 11.17
CA GLU A 188 -13.80 -3.32 11.48
C GLU A 188 -12.39 -2.89 11.09
N ALA A 189 -12.20 -2.44 9.84
CA ALA A 189 -10.93 -1.89 9.37
C ALA A 189 -10.50 -0.63 10.12
N GLN A 190 -11.44 0.27 10.41
CA GLN A 190 -11.15 1.46 11.21
C GLN A 190 -10.64 1.10 12.62
N ARG A 191 -11.32 0.16 13.28
CA ARG A 191 -10.90 -0.34 14.60
C ARG A 191 -9.55 -1.06 14.52
N GLY A 192 -9.29 -1.83 13.47
CA GLY A 192 -8.01 -2.49 13.24
C GLY A 192 -6.87 -1.48 13.12
N ALA A 193 -7.05 -0.43 12.31
CA ALA A 193 -6.10 0.66 12.13
C ALA A 193 -5.79 1.37 13.46
N GLU A 194 -6.83 1.73 14.22
CA GLU A 194 -6.69 2.35 15.54
C GLU A 194 -5.95 1.45 16.53
N ARG A 195 -6.27 0.15 16.58
CA ARG A 195 -5.62 -0.79 17.49
C ARG A 195 -4.13 -0.96 17.18
N LEU A 196 -3.77 -1.05 15.89
CA LEU A 196 -2.37 -1.12 15.47
C LEU A 196 -1.62 0.18 15.75
N HIS A 197 -2.29 1.33 15.57
CA HIS A 197 -1.74 2.65 15.89
C HIS A 197 -1.47 2.80 17.39
N ASP A 198 -2.47 2.52 18.22
CA ASP A 198 -2.38 2.63 19.69
C ASP A 198 -1.30 1.69 20.27
N ALA A 199 -1.06 0.55 19.61
CA ALA A 199 0.00 -0.40 19.96
C ALA A 199 1.39 0.00 19.45
N GLY A 200 1.52 1.04 18.62
CA GLY A 200 2.80 1.48 18.04
C GLY A 200 3.40 0.49 17.05
N LEU A 201 2.57 -0.31 16.37
CA LEU A 201 3.02 -1.40 15.48
C LEU A 201 3.14 -0.99 14.00
N ILE A 202 2.61 0.16 13.62
CA ILE A 202 2.58 0.65 12.23
C ILE A 202 3.95 1.19 11.83
N ASP A 203 4.53 0.68 10.75
CA ASP A 203 5.76 1.22 10.17
C ASP A 203 5.47 2.27 9.10
N TYR A 204 4.43 2.04 8.29
CA TYR A 204 4.08 2.92 7.17
C TYR A 204 2.59 3.27 7.15
N TYR A 205 2.30 4.53 6.84
CA TYR A 205 0.96 4.98 6.48
C TYR A 205 0.95 5.24 4.98
N ALA A 206 0.07 4.59 4.25
CA ALA A 206 -0.01 4.72 2.80
C ALA A 206 -1.45 4.92 2.34
N GLY A 207 -1.63 5.43 1.13
CA GLY A 207 -2.92 5.82 0.61
C GLY A 207 -3.73 4.66 0.04
N ASP A 208 -3.06 3.65 -0.53
CA ASP A 208 -3.70 2.59 -1.32
C ASP A 208 -4.64 3.22 -2.39
N VAL A 209 -4.06 4.19 -3.12
CA VAL A 209 -4.83 5.10 -3.97
C VAL A 209 -5.11 4.45 -5.31
N HIS A 210 -6.40 4.27 -5.59
CA HIS A 210 -6.89 3.72 -6.85
C HIS A 210 -7.54 4.79 -7.75
N GLY A 211 -7.73 6.01 -7.24
CA GLY A 211 -8.39 7.08 -7.98
C GLY A 211 -8.67 8.33 -7.15
N MET A 212 -9.21 9.37 -7.80
CA MET A 212 -9.42 10.69 -7.17
C MET A 212 -10.30 10.67 -5.92
N ARG A 213 -11.26 9.74 -5.83
CA ARG A 213 -12.11 9.60 -4.65
C ARG A 213 -11.31 9.27 -3.38
N HIS A 214 -10.25 8.48 -3.51
CA HIS A 214 -9.35 8.16 -2.39
C HIS A 214 -8.58 9.40 -1.98
N VAL A 215 -8.00 10.14 -2.94
CA VAL A 215 -7.29 11.39 -2.69
C VAL A 215 -8.18 12.41 -1.97
N GLU A 216 -9.41 12.62 -2.43
CA GLU A 216 -10.36 13.54 -1.79
C GLU A 216 -10.71 13.12 -0.36
N THR A 217 -10.83 11.81 -0.11
CA THR A 217 -11.15 11.27 1.21
C THR A 217 -9.97 11.42 2.16
N ILE A 218 -8.74 11.12 1.69
CA ILE A 218 -7.50 11.37 2.41
C ILE A 218 -7.37 12.86 2.72
N GLY A 219 -7.59 13.73 1.73
CA GLY A 219 -7.55 15.19 1.93
C GLY A 219 -8.55 15.68 2.95
N LYS A 220 -9.79 15.19 2.94
CA LYS A 220 -10.79 15.50 3.99
C LYS A 220 -10.36 14.98 5.35
N TYR A 221 -9.76 13.78 5.40
CA TYR A 221 -9.22 13.26 6.64
C TYR A 221 -8.11 14.18 7.11
N ILE A 222 -7.07 14.49 6.34
CA ILE A 222 -5.93 15.32 6.77
C ILE A 222 -6.33 16.76 7.10
N SER A 223 -7.14 17.43 6.28
CA SER A 223 -7.47 18.87 6.40
C SER A 223 -8.44 19.22 7.52
N ASN A 224 -9.26 18.28 8.02
CA ASN A 224 -10.09 18.51 9.20
C ASN A 224 -9.26 18.46 10.51
N SER A 225 -7.99 18.87 10.47
CA SER A 225 -7.04 18.91 11.60
C SER A 225 -6.92 20.34 12.09
#